data_AF-A0A1C1YWQ2-F1
#
_entry.id   AF-A0A1C1YWQ2-F1
#
_cell.length_a   1.000
_cell.length_b   1.000
_cell.length_c   1.000
_cell.angle_alpha   90.00
_cell.angle_beta   90.00
_cell.angle_gamma   90.00
#
_symmetry.space_group_name_H-M   'P 1'
#
loop_
_entity.id
_entity.type
_entity.pdbx_description
1 polymer ?
#
loop_
_entity_poly.entity_id
_entity_poly.type
_entity_poly.pdbx_seq_one_letter_code
_entity_poly.pdbx_strand_id
1 'polypeptide(L)'
;MPGPASDTDDIVAHLETLRSEANIAGMARYGIVTERALGISNPVMQKLARTVGRNHARAFALWDTGIREARMLAIYTFDPKRLTEAEAWKLAADFNSWEIVDTAADLFVEARLEAALVPAFAADEREFVRRTAFAMIAGAAVHLKNEPDASLIGLLPLIERHATDPRNFVRKAVNWALRNIGKRNPACHAPALELAQKLAASDDKTARWIGKDAVRELTSDKILAAIERKRPR
;
A
#
# COMPACT_ATOMS: atom_id res chain seq x y z
N MET A 1 16.96 -19.64 -15.63
CA MET A 1 16.10 -18.48 -15.32
C MET A 1 14.68 -18.98 -15.23
N PRO A 2 13.96 -18.73 -14.13
CA PRO A 2 12.57 -19.14 -14.00
C PRO A 2 11.69 -18.52 -15.08
N GLY A 3 10.65 -19.25 -15.49
CA GLY A 3 9.68 -18.83 -16.50
C GLY A 3 8.25 -19.24 -16.13
N PRO A 4 7.30 -19.13 -17.08
CA PRO A 4 5.89 -19.41 -16.79
C PRO A 4 5.60 -20.83 -16.31
N ALA A 5 6.39 -21.80 -16.76
CA ALA A 5 6.27 -23.20 -16.39
C ALA A 5 7.05 -23.59 -15.12
N SER A 6 7.89 -22.70 -14.57
CA SER A 6 8.64 -22.98 -13.34
C SER A 6 7.70 -23.14 -12.16
N ASP A 7 8.00 -24.13 -11.32
CA ASP A 7 7.32 -24.34 -10.05
C ASP A 7 7.89 -23.42 -8.96
N THR A 8 7.39 -23.59 -7.73
CA THR A 8 7.80 -22.78 -6.59
C THR A 8 9.26 -23.03 -6.21
N ASP A 9 9.72 -24.28 -6.27
CA ASP A 9 11.06 -24.66 -5.82
C ASP A 9 12.12 -24.14 -6.81
N ASP A 10 11.86 -24.25 -8.12
CA ASP A 10 12.68 -23.63 -9.17
C ASP A 10 12.85 -22.12 -8.96
N ILE A 11 11.77 -21.44 -8.60
CA ILE A 11 11.78 -19.99 -8.37
C ILE A 11 12.54 -19.66 -7.09
N VAL A 12 12.29 -20.36 -5.99
CA VAL A 12 12.98 -20.14 -4.72
C VAL A 12 14.48 -20.37 -4.87
N ALA A 13 14.89 -21.48 -5.49
CA ALA A 13 16.29 -21.76 -5.77
C ALA A 13 16.95 -20.63 -6.58
N HIS A 14 16.24 -20.07 -7.56
CA HIS A 14 16.74 -18.91 -8.30
C HIS A 14 16.84 -17.65 -7.43
N LEU A 15 15.84 -17.34 -6.61
CA LEU A 15 15.87 -16.19 -5.72
C LEU A 15 17.06 -16.27 -4.75
N GLU A 16 17.36 -17.45 -4.21
CA GLU A 16 18.51 -17.67 -3.32
C GLU A 16 19.84 -17.36 -4.02
N THR A 17 19.98 -17.63 -5.31
CA THR A 17 21.19 -17.27 -6.09
C THR A 17 21.41 -15.76 -6.22
N LEU A 18 20.36 -14.96 -6.00
CA LEU A 18 20.39 -13.50 -6.09
C LEU A 18 20.59 -12.81 -4.72
N ARG A 19 20.81 -13.59 -3.66
CA ARG A 19 20.92 -13.10 -2.29
C ARG A 19 22.03 -12.05 -2.14
N SER A 20 21.74 -10.98 -1.41
CA SER A 20 22.68 -9.88 -1.14
C SER A 20 22.67 -9.47 0.33
N GLU A 21 23.70 -9.89 1.08
CA GLU A 21 23.89 -9.51 2.49
C GLU A 21 24.04 -8.00 2.68
N ALA A 22 24.68 -7.32 1.73
CA ALA A 22 24.83 -5.87 1.76
C ALA A 22 23.46 -5.16 1.72
N ASN A 23 22.53 -5.66 0.90
CA ASN A 23 21.18 -5.10 0.83
C ASN A 23 20.37 -5.44 2.08
N ILE A 24 20.49 -6.68 2.59
CA ILE A 24 19.82 -7.12 3.83
C ILE A 24 20.21 -6.19 5.00
N ALA A 25 21.51 -5.88 5.16
CA ALA A 25 21.98 -4.97 6.20
C ALA A 25 21.38 -3.55 6.08
N GLY A 26 21.11 -3.09 4.85
CA GLY A 26 20.47 -1.80 4.59
C GLY A 26 18.98 -1.78 4.94
N MET A 27 18.28 -2.91 4.83
CA MET A 27 16.81 -3.01 4.99
C MET A 27 16.35 -2.71 6.42
N ALA A 28 17.13 -3.09 7.43
CA ALA A 28 16.83 -2.82 8.83
C ALA A 28 16.67 -1.31 9.12
N ARG A 29 17.40 -0.45 8.41
CA ARG A 29 17.30 1.02 8.53
C ARG A 29 15.92 1.56 8.13
N TYR A 30 15.18 0.80 7.33
CA TYR A 30 13.83 1.12 6.89
C TYR A 30 12.75 0.39 7.70
N GLY A 31 13.11 -0.30 8.79
CA GLY A 31 12.17 -1.06 9.62
C GLY A 31 11.56 -2.28 8.93
N ILE A 32 12.30 -2.87 7.98
CA ILE A 32 11.90 -4.10 7.28
C ILE A 32 12.43 -5.30 8.06
N VAL A 33 11.60 -6.34 8.21
CA VAL A 33 11.99 -7.61 8.83
C VAL A 33 12.91 -8.39 7.89
N THR A 34 14.09 -8.77 8.37
CA THR A 34 15.17 -9.35 7.55
C THR A 34 15.43 -10.83 7.79
N GLU A 35 14.76 -11.47 8.74
CA GLU A 35 15.02 -12.87 9.14
C GLU A 35 15.00 -13.86 7.97
N ARG A 36 14.06 -13.68 7.03
CA ARG A 36 13.93 -14.48 5.81
C ARG A 36 14.06 -13.65 4.54
N ALA A 37 14.82 -12.55 4.59
CA ALA A 37 15.08 -11.71 3.45
C ALA A 37 16.31 -12.18 2.66
N LEU A 38 16.23 -12.04 1.34
CA LEU A 38 17.30 -12.29 0.39
C LEU A 38 17.95 -10.98 -0.09
N GLY A 39 17.35 -9.82 0.16
CA GLY A 39 17.95 -8.53 -0.20
C GLY A 39 17.89 -8.23 -1.70
N ILE A 40 16.88 -8.74 -2.40
CA ILE A 40 16.70 -8.51 -3.84
C ILE A 40 15.95 -7.19 -4.05
N SER A 41 16.41 -6.39 -5.01
CA SER A 41 15.81 -5.08 -5.28
C SER A 41 14.46 -5.20 -6.01
N ASN A 42 13.55 -4.26 -5.75
CA ASN A 42 12.22 -4.24 -6.39
C ASN A 42 12.28 -4.27 -7.93
N PRO A 43 13.20 -3.57 -8.63
CA PRO A 43 13.31 -3.67 -10.09
C PRO A 43 13.62 -5.09 -10.58
N VAL A 44 14.47 -5.83 -9.86
CA VAL A 44 14.76 -7.24 -10.18
C VAL A 44 13.52 -8.10 -9.94
N MET A 45 12.84 -7.91 -8.81
CA MET A 45 11.59 -8.63 -8.49
C MET A 45 10.51 -8.40 -9.54
N GLN A 46 10.30 -7.15 -9.98
CA GLN A 46 9.32 -6.82 -11.01
C GLN A 46 9.69 -7.39 -12.38
N LYS A 47 10.99 -7.42 -12.73
CA LYS A 47 11.45 -8.08 -13.96
C LYS A 47 11.15 -9.58 -13.90
N LEU A 48 11.46 -10.24 -12.79
CA LEU A 48 11.19 -11.66 -12.60
C LEU A 48 9.68 -11.96 -12.64
N ALA A 49 8.85 -11.13 -12.00
CA ALA A 49 7.39 -11.26 -12.03
C ALA A 49 6.83 -11.23 -13.46
N ARG A 50 7.36 -10.35 -14.32
CA ARG A 50 6.97 -10.30 -15.75
C ARG A 50 7.36 -11.56 -16.50
N THR A 51 8.52 -12.14 -16.21
CA THR A 51 9.01 -13.37 -16.85
C THR A 51 8.23 -14.61 -16.38
N VAL A 52 7.97 -14.71 -15.08
CA VAL A 52 7.25 -15.84 -14.47
C VAL A 52 5.74 -15.77 -14.74
N GLY A 53 5.19 -14.58 -14.89
CA GLY A 53 3.77 -14.37 -15.19
C GLY A 53 2.83 -14.72 -14.03
N ARG A 54 1.54 -14.40 -14.22
CA ARG A 54 0.50 -14.64 -13.21
C ARG A 54 0.18 -16.13 -13.10
N ASN A 55 0.11 -16.62 -11.87
CA ASN A 55 -0.37 -17.96 -11.53
C ASN A 55 -0.82 -17.97 -10.07
N HIS A 56 -2.15 -17.95 -9.86
CA HIS A 56 -2.76 -17.82 -8.53
C HIS A 56 -2.34 -18.93 -7.54
N ALA A 57 -2.26 -20.18 -8.01
CA ALA A 57 -1.89 -21.31 -7.16
C ALA A 57 -0.40 -21.25 -6.76
N ARG A 58 0.47 -20.93 -7.72
CA ARG A 58 1.90 -20.74 -7.45
C ARG A 58 2.17 -19.52 -6.57
N ALA A 59 1.40 -18.45 -6.72
CA ALA A 59 1.51 -17.27 -5.86
C ALA A 59 1.23 -17.64 -4.38
N PHE A 60 0.23 -18.47 -4.08
CA PHE A 60 0.07 -19.00 -2.73
C PHE A 60 1.23 -19.86 -2.28
N ALA A 61 1.71 -20.78 -3.12
CA ALA A 61 2.84 -21.61 -2.76
C ALA A 61 4.10 -20.77 -2.47
N LEU A 62 4.36 -19.72 -3.24
CA LEU A 62 5.42 -18.74 -2.99
C LEU A 62 5.19 -17.95 -1.69
N TRP A 63 3.96 -17.57 -1.40
CA TRP A 63 3.60 -16.86 -0.16
C TRP A 63 3.90 -17.71 1.09
N ASP A 64 3.50 -18.98 1.03
CA ASP A 64 3.61 -19.95 2.12
C ASP A 64 5.08 -20.32 2.42
N THR A 65 6.03 -20.02 1.52
CA THR A 65 7.47 -20.19 1.80
C THR A 65 7.98 -19.34 2.96
N GLY A 66 7.31 -18.21 3.25
CA GLY A 66 7.75 -17.25 4.27
C GLY A 66 9.01 -16.45 3.90
N ILE A 67 9.60 -16.66 2.72
CA ILE A 67 10.73 -15.87 2.23
C ILE A 67 10.18 -14.52 1.75
N ARG A 68 10.80 -13.41 2.19
CA ARG A 68 10.29 -12.05 1.90
C ARG A 68 10.15 -11.83 0.40
N GLU A 69 11.19 -12.11 -0.38
CA GLU A 69 11.19 -11.90 -1.82
C GLU A 69 10.23 -12.86 -2.54
N ALA A 70 10.05 -14.08 -2.04
CA ALA A 70 9.03 -14.98 -2.57
C ALA A 70 7.61 -14.44 -2.32
N ARG A 71 7.34 -13.84 -1.14
CA ARG A 71 6.08 -13.14 -0.85
C ARG A 71 5.87 -11.90 -1.72
N MET A 72 6.91 -11.11 -1.96
CA MET A 72 6.84 -10.00 -2.91
C MET A 72 6.50 -10.49 -4.33
N LEU A 73 7.15 -11.57 -4.78
CA LEU A 73 6.88 -12.18 -6.08
C LEU A 73 5.46 -12.76 -6.16
N ALA A 74 4.99 -13.38 -5.07
CA ALA A 74 3.61 -13.86 -4.95
C ALA A 74 2.62 -12.73 -5.18
N ILE A 75 2.78 -11.59 -4.49
CA ILE A 75 1.91 -10.42 -4.67
C ILE A 75 1.87 -9.96 -6.13
N TYR A 76 3.02 -9.91 -6.80
CA TYR A 76 3.08 -9.52 -8.21
C TYR A 76 2.49 -10.54 -9.19
N THR A 77 2.25 -11.78 -8.75
CA THR A 77 1.83 -12.90 -9.62
C THR A 77 0.49 -13.51 -9.25
N PHE A 78 -0.17 -13.05 -8.18
CA PHE A 78 -1.58 -13.32 -7.95
C PHE A 78 -2.43 -12.85 -9.14
N ASP A 79 -3.55 -13.55 -9.36
CA ASP A 79 -4.56 -13.09 -10.32
C ASP A 79 -5.61 -12.25 -9.58
N PRO A 80 -5.63 -10.91 -9.76
CA PRO A 80 -6.55 -10.04 -9.03
C PRO A 80 -8.01 -10.38 -9.33
N LYS A 81 -8.33 -10.95 -10.50
CA LYS A 81 -9.71 -11.34 -10.84
C LYS A 81 -10.21 -12.56 -10.07
N ARG A 82 -9.29 -13.32 -9.47
CA ARG A 82 -9.59 -14.53 -8.71
C ARG A 82 -9.44 -14.32 -7.21
N LEU A 83 -8.84 -13.20 -6.80
CA LEU A 83 -8.54 -12.93 -5.42
C LEU A 83 -9.83 -12.62 -4.65
N THR A 84 -10.11 -13.43 -3.63
CA THR A 84 -11.29 -13.26 -2.77
C THR A 84 -10.95 -12.49 -1.49
N GLU A 85 -11.99 -12.00 -0.81
CA GLU A 85 -11.82 -11.37 0.51
C GLU A 85 -11.19 -12.32 1.53
N ALA A 86 -11.59 -13.59 1.55
CA ALA A 86 -11.04 -14.59 2.46
C ALA A 86 -9.54 -14.85 2.20
N GLU A 87 -9.14 -14.88 0.94
CA GLU A 87 -7.73 -14.98 0.55
C GLU A 87 -6.95 -13.71 0.94
N ALA A 88 -7.52 -12.51 0.75
CA ALA A 88 -6.89 -11.28 1.21
C ALA A 88 -6.68 -11.27 2.74
N TRP A 89 -7.64 -11.78 3.51
CA TRP A 89 -7.48 -11.99 4.96
C TRP A 89 -6.41 -13.02 5.31
N LYS A 90 -6.28 -14.11 4.54
CA LYS A 90 -5.17 -15.06 4.70
C LYS A 90 -3.82 -14.36 4.53
N LEU A 91 -3.66 -13.55 3.49
CA LEU A 91 -2.42 -12.78 3.29
C LEU A 91 -2.21 -11.76 4.42
N ALA A 92 -3.27 -11.06 4.84
CA ALA A 92 -3.17 -10.04 5.88
C ALA A 92 -2.77 -10.60 7.25
N ALA A 93 -3.07 -11.86 7.54
CA ALA A 93 -2.64 -12.54 8.76
C ALA A 93 -1.11 -12.65 8.88
N ASP A 94 -0.40 -12.63 7.75
CA ASP A 94 1.04 -12.79 7.65
C ASP A 94 1.82 -11.46 7.52
N PHE A 95 1.13 -10.32 7.48
CA PHE A 95 1.76 -9.02 7.29
C PHE A 95 2.66 -8.64 8.47
N ASN A 96 3.95 -8.43 8.17
CA ASN A 96 4.98 -8.11 9.15
C ASN A 96 5.89 -6.95 8.73
N SER A 97 5.65 -6.33 7.57
CA SER A 97 6.45 -5.24 7.06
C SER A 97 5.63 -4.31 6.16
N TRP A 98 6.01 -3.03 6.13
CA TRP A 98 5.24 -2.01 5.43
C TRP A 98 5.29 -2.16 3.91
N GLU A 99 6.38 -2.71 3.36
CA GLU A 99 6.52 -2.88 1.92
C GLU A 99 5.72 -4.06 1.37
N ILE A 100 5.54 -5.12 2.16
CA ILE A 100 4.63 -6.22 1.84
C ILE A 100 3.20 -5.68 1.83
N VAL A 101 2.84 -4.92 2.86
CA VAL A 101 1.52 -4.27 2.98
C VAL A 101 1.23 -3.35 1.79
N ASP A 102 2.15 -2.43 1.48
CA ASP A 102 1.91 -1.44 0.44
C ASP A 102 1.80 -2.12 -0.94
N THR A 103 2.60 -3.17 -1.19
CA THR A 103 2.50 -3.95 -2.44
C THR A 103 1.19 -4.75 -2.51
N ALA A 104 0.75 -5.34 -1.39
CA ALA A 104 -0.51 -6.09 -1.34
C ALA A 104 -1.74 -5.16 -1.45
N ALA A 105 -1.65 -3.93 -0.95
CA ALA A 105 -2.72 -2.95 -1.08
C ALA A 105 -3.03 -2.63 -2.54
N ASP A 106 -2.01 -2.49 -3.40
CA ASP A 106 -2.20 -2.31 -4.84
C ASP A 106 -2.91 -3.52 -5.49
N LEU A 107 -2.53 -4.75 -5.09
CA LEU A 107 -3.20 -5.97 -5.54
C LEU A 107 -4.68 -6.00 -5.12
N PHE A 108 -4.98 -5.61 -3.87
CA PHE A 108 -6.37 -5.58 -3.36
C PHE A 108 -7.23 -4.52 -4.04
N VAL A 109 -6.64 -3.39 -4.41
CA VAL A 109 -7.29 -2.34 -5.23
C VAL A 109 -7.50 -2.83 -6.67
N GLU A 110 -6.52 -3.51 -7.27
CA GLU A 110 -6.69 -4.12 -8.60
C GLU A 110 -7.80 -5.19 -8.59
N ALA A 111 -7.96 -5.91 -7.48
CA ALA A 111 -9.01 -6.90 -7.25
C ALA A 111 -10.38 -6.29 -6.89
N ARG A 112 -10.50 -4.96 -6.75
CA ARG A 112 -11.74 -4.24 -6.41
C ARG A 112 -12.36 -4.66 -5.06
N LEU A 113 -11.51 -4.90 -4.06
CA LEU A 113 -11.91 -5.36 -2.72
C LEU A 113 -12.03 -4.22 -1.69
N GLU A 114 -11.93 -2.96 -2.10
CA GLU A 114 -11.81 -1.81 -1.19
C GLU A 114 -13.06 -1.62 -0.32
N ALA A 115 -14.25 -1.81 -0.91
CA ALA A 115 -15.52 -1.63 -0.22
C ALA A 115 -15.67 -2.57 0.99
N ALA A 116 -15.16 -3.80 0.87
CA ALA A 116 -15.21 -4.78 1.94
C ALA A 116 -14.02 -4.65 2.91
N LEU A 117 -12.80 -4.52 2.37
CA LEU A 117 -11.58 -4.64 3.18
C LEU A 117 -11.22 -3.34 3.90
N VAL A 118 -11.43 -2.15 3.32
CA VAL A 118 -10.98 -0.89 3.94
C VAL A 118 -11.63 -0.67 5.33
N PRO A 119 -12.96 -0.79 5.50
CA PRO A 119 -13.56 -0.62 6.82
C PRO A 119 -13.09 -1.68 7.83
N ALA A 120 -12.99 -2.94 7.38
CA ALA A 120 -12.66 -4.06 8.25
C ALA A 120 -11.19 -4.02 8.70
N PHE A 121 -10.27 -3.72 7.78
CA PHE A 121 -8.85 -3.54 8.08
C PHE A 121 -8.59 -2.31 8.95
N ALA A 122 -9.31 -1.20 8.73
CA ALA A 122 -9.14 0.00 9.56
C ALA A 122 -9.53 -0.27 11.03
N ALA A 123 -10.57 -1.08 11.24
CA ALA A 123 -11.02 -1.47 12.58
C ALA A 123 -10.08 -2.48 13.28
N ASP A 124 -9.23 -3.20 12.53
CA ASP A 124 -8.31 -4.18 13.10
C ASP A 124 -7.21 -3.48 13.93
N GLU A 125 -6.84 -4.07 15.08
CA GLU A 125 -5.82 -3.53 15.97
C GLU A 125 -4.39 -3.90 15.56
N ARG A 126 -4.19 -4.87 14.66
CA ARG A 126 -2.86 -5.22 14.16
C ARG A 126 -2.32 -4.09 13.28
N GLU A 127 -1.12 -3.63 13.58
CA GLU A 127 -0.51 -2.42 12.97
C GLU A 127 -0.50 -2.49 11.44
N PHE A 128 -0.03 -3.61 10.89
CA PHE A 128 0.11 -3.78 9.45
C PHE A 128 -1.21 -4.02 8.73
N VAL A 129 -2.18 -4.70 9.37
CA VAL A 129 -3.54 -4.83 8.81
C VAL A 129 -4.21 -3.45 8.73
N ARG A 130 -4.12 -2.65 9.80
CA ARG A 130 -4.64 -1.28 9.80
C ARG A 130 -3.93 -0.41 8.76
N ARG A 131 -2.61 -0.54 8.63
CA ARG A 131 -1.84 0.16 7.58
C ARG A 131 -2.41 -0.16 6.19
N THR A 132 -2.76 -1.42 5.92
CA THR A 132 -3.30 -1.85 4.62
C THR A 132 -4.54 -1.06 4.24
N ALA A 133 -5.47 -0.80 5.17
CA ALA A 133 -6.65 0.01 4.87
C ALA A 133 -6.29 1.36 4.26
N PHE A 134 -5.36 2.09 4.89
CA PHE A 134 -4.98 3.43 4.44
C PHE A 134 -4.05 3.40 3.21
N ALA A 135 -3.24 2.35 3.05
CA ALA A 135 -2.49 2.12 1.82
C ALA A 135 -3.44 1.86 0.63
N MET A 136 -4.51 1.08 0.83
CA MET A 136 -5.54 0.86 -0.20
C MET A 136 -6.25 2.16 -0.57
N ILE A 137 -6.59 3.02 0.40
CA ILE A 137 -7.18 4.34 0.11
C ILE A 137 -6.23 5.19 -0.73
N ALA A 138 -4.94 5.22 -0.38
CA ALA A 138 -3.93 5.96 -1.13
C ALA A 138 -3.79 5.44 -2.57
N GLY A 139 -3.71 4.12 -2.75
CA GLY A 139 -3.66 3.46 -4.06
C GLY A 139 -4.92 3.71 -4.88
N ALA A 140 -6.10 3.58 -4.28
CA ALA A 140 -7.39 3.84 -4.93
C ALA A 140 -7.48 5.27 -5.49
N ALA A 141 -7.02 6.27 -4.74
CA ALA A 141 -7.00 7.66 -5.17
C ALA A 141 -6.14 7.89 -6.42
N VAL A 142 -5.08 7.10 -6.63
CA VAL A 142 -4.15 7.19 -7.76
C VAL A 142 -4.59 6.33 -8.95
N HIS A 143 -5.00 5.09 -8.70
CA HIS A 143 -5.17 4.07 -9.73
C HIS A 143 -6.60 4.00 -10.28
N LEU A 144 -7.62 4.23 -9.44
CA LEU A 144 -9.01 4.13 -9.85
C LEU A 144 -9.49 5.44 -10.48
N LYS A 145 -8.98 5.77 -11.68
CA LYS A 145 -9.24 7.05 -12.35
C LYS A 145 -10.71 7.32 -12.67
N ASN A 146 -11.52 6.27 -12.80
CA ASN A 146 -12.94 6.36 -13.13
C ASN A 146 -13.85 6.21 -11.89
N GLU A 147 -13.28 5.98 -10.70
CA GLU A 147 -14.06 5.91 -9.47
C GLU A 147 -14.68 7.29 -9.18
N PRO A 148 -15.97 7.36 -8.80
CA PRO A 148 -16.59 8.62 -8.41
C PRO A 148 -15.80 9.28 -7.28
N ASP A 149 -15.60 10.60 -7.40
CA ASP A 149 -14.89 11.37 -6.36
C ASP A 149 -15.58 11.25 -5.00
N ALA A 150 -16.92 11.15 -4.99
CA ALA A 150 -17.72 10.91 -3.81
C ALA A 150 -17.32 9.64 -3.05
N SER A 151 -16.91 8.56 -3.74
CA SER A 151 -16.45 7.32 -3.11
C SER A 151 -15.20 7.57 -2.27
N LEU A 152 -14.26 8.40 -2.74
CA LEU A 152 -13.02 8.72 -2.04
C LEU A 152 -13.22 9.78 -0.96
N ILE A 153 -14.04 10.80 -1.23
CA ILE A 153 -14.42 11.82 -0.26
C ILE A 153 -15.12 11.17 0.94
N GLY A 154 -15.96 10.15 0.70
CA GLY A 154 -16.63 9.37 1.74
C GLY A 154 -15.68 8.61 2.68
N LEU A 155 -14.39 8.49 2.35
CA LEU A 155 -13.37 7.84 3.19
C LEU A 155 -12.65 8.84 4.11
N LEU A 156 -12.83 10.15 3.94
CA LEU A 156 -12.23 11.18 4.80
C LEU A 156 -12.63 11.05 6.28
N PRO A 157 -13.89 10.74 6.64
CA PRO A 157 -14.25 10.48 8.05
C PRO A 157 -13.49 9.31 8.67
N LEU A 158 -13.19 8.26 7.89
CA LEU A 158 -12.40 7.12 8.37
C LEU A 158 -10.93 7.54 8.60
N ILE A 159 -10.36 8.35 7.70
CA ILE A 159 -9.02 8.94 7.88
C ILE A 159 -8.98 9.79 9.16
N GLU A 160 -9.98 10.64 9.37
CA GLU A 160 -10.07 11.47 10.56
C GLU A 160 -10.12 10.63 11.84
N ARG A 161 -10.99 9.61 11.88
CA ARG A 161 -11.15 8.72 13.03
C ARG A 161 -9.84 8.06 13.47
N HIS A 162 -8.97 7.73 12.52
CA HIS A 162 -7.70 7.06 12.78
C HIS A 162 -6.48 8.00 12.78
N ALA A 163 -6.69 9.32 12.68
CA ALA A 163 -5.60 10.31 12.66
C ALA A 163 -4.85 10.44 13.99
N THR A 164 -5.37 9.87 15.07
CA THR A 164 -4.74 9.88 16.41
C THR A 164 -3.91 8.62 16.70
N ASP A 165 -3.88 7.63 15.80
CA ASP A 165 -3.09 6.40 15.99
C ASP A 165 -1.59 6.70 16.00
N PRO A 166 -0.88 6.56 17.14
CA PRO A 166 0.50 7.03 17.26
C PRO A 166 1.53 6.14 16.56
N ARG A 167 1.12 4.94 16.10
CA ARG A 167 2.03 3.95 15.53
C ARG A 167 2.57 4.44 14.21
N ASN A 168 3.90 4.38 14.06
CA ASN A 168 4.59 5.08 12.99
C ASN A 168 4.15 4.62 11.59
N PHE A 169 3.92 3.33 11.40
CA PHE A 169 3.49 2.81 10.11
C PHE A 169 2.03 3.15 9.81
N VAL A 170 1.17 3.22 10.82
CA VAL A 170 -0.24 3.61 10.63
C VAL A 170 -0.37 5.10 10.34
N ARG A 171 0.16 5.98 11.20
CA ARG A 171 0.04 7.44 10.99
C ARG A 171 0.61 7.91 9.65
N LYS A 172 1.69 7.26 9.17
CA LYS A 172 2.27 7.53 7.85
C LYS A 172 1.31 7.14 6.73
N ALA A 173 0.61 6.01 6.85
CA ALA A 173 -0.37 5.58 5.86
C ALA A 173 -1.63 6.45 5.91
N VAL A 174 -2.11 6.85 7.09
CA VAL A 174 -3.24 7.81 7.23
C VAL A 174 -2.91 9.15 6.55
N ASN A 175 -1.72 9.72 6.81
CA ASN A 175 -1.25 10.91 6.12
C ASN A 175 -1.12 10.70 4.60
N TRP A 176 -0.60 9.55 4.19
CA TRP A 176 -0.45 9.22 2.77
C TRP A 176 -1.81 9.12 2.06
N ALA A 177 -2.82 8.50 2.68
CA ALA A 177 -4.19 8.45 2.16
C ALA A 177 -4.78 9.84 1.97
N LEU A 178 -4.73 10.68 3.02
CA LEU A 178 -5.25 12.05 3.00
C LEU A 178 -4.64 12.88 1.84
N ARG A 179 -3.31 12.84 1.72
CA ARG A 179 -2.61 13.58 0.67
C ARG A 179 -2.93 13.07 -0.74
N ASN A 180 -3.10 11.76 -0.94
CA ASN A 180 -3.43 11.25 -2.27
C ASN A 180 -4.86 11.56 -2.69
N ILE A 181 -5.83 11.53 -1.77
CA ILE A 181 -7.18 12.03 -2.05
C ILE A 181 -7.08 13.50 -2.48
N GLY A 182 -6.40 14.34 -1.71
CA GLY A 182 -6.29 15.77 -2.01
C GLY A 182 -5.51 16.10 -3.30
N LYS A 183 -4.63 15.21 -3.79
CA LYS A 183 -3.87 15.40 -5.04
C LYS A 183 -4.62 14.92 -6.30
N ARG A 184 -5.73 14.20 -6.13
CA ARG A 184 -6.43 13.52 -7.23
C ARG A 184 -6.96 14.52 -8.25
N ASN A 185 -7.82 15.44 -7.83
CA ASN A 185 -8.48 16.44 -8.68
C ASN A 185 -9.10 17.55 -7.80
N PRO A 186 -9.66 18.63 -8.40
CA PRO A 186 -10.22 19.74 -7.64
C PRO A 186 -11.35 19.36 -6.68
N ALA A 187 -12.23 18.43 -7.08
CA ALA A 187 -13.37 18.00 -6.25
C ALA A 187 -12.92 17.30 -4.96
N CYS A 188 -11.86 16.48 -5.03
CA CYS A 188 -11.27 15.85 -3.85
C CYS A 188 -10.34 16.78 -3.07
N HIS A 189 -9.74 17.77 -3.73
CA HIS A 189 -8.74 18.66 -3.12
C HIS A 189 -9.30 19.47 -1.97
N ALA A 190 -10.42 20.17 -2.19
CA ALA A 190 -11.03 21.04 -1.20
C ALA A 190 -11.37 20.31 0.13
N PRO A 191 -12.15 19.20 0.13
CA PRO A 191 -12.49 18.51 1.38
C PRO A 191 -11.27 17.84 2.06
N ALA A 192 -10.28 17.37 1.29
CA ALA A 192 -9.05 16.83 1.86
C ALA A 192 -8.19 17.92 2.53
N LEU A 193 -8.12 19.12 1.93
CA LEU A 193 -7.42 20.26 2.50
C LEU A 193 -8.11 20.76 3.76
N GLU A 194 -9.45 20.83 3.76
CA GLU A 194 -10.24 21.18 4.95
C GLU A 194 -9.95 20.22 6.11
N LEU A 195 -10.00 18.90 5.86
CA LEU A 195 -9.64 17.91 6.89
C LEU A 195 -8.18 18.09 7.33
N ALA A 196 -7.24 18.32 6.42
CA ALA A 196 -5.85 18.55 6.76
C ALA A 196 -5.67 19.76 7.70
N GLN A 197 -6.38 20.86 7.43
CA GLN A 197 -6.37 22.06 8.28
C GLN A 197 -6.97 21.79 9.66
N LYS A 198 -8.10 21.08 9.72
CA LYS A 198 -8.72 20.64 10.97
C LYS A 198 -7.76 19.81 11.82
N LEU A 199 -7.13 18.81 11.21
CA LEU A 199 -6.13 17.97 11.89
C LEU A 199 -4.92 18.78 12.34
N ALA A 200 -4.46 19.76 11.54
CA ALA A 200 -3.32 20.62 11.88
C ALA A 200 -3.57 21.50 13.13
N ALA A 201 -4.84 21.81 13.42
CA ALA A 201 -5.28 22.55 14.60
C ALA A 201 -5.59 21.65 15.82
N SER A 202 -5.54 20.33 15.68
CA SER A 202 -5.81 19.38 16.78
C SER A 202 -4.79 19.51 17.91
N ASP A 203 -5.22 19.22 19.14
CA ASP A 203 -4.37 19.08 20.33
C ASP A 203 -3.61 17.74 20.36
N ASP A 204 -4.09 16.72 19.64
CA ASP A 204 -3.37 15.46 19.49
C ASP A 204 -2.11 15.63 18.61
N LYS A 205 -0.97 15.16 19.11
CA LYS A 205 0.32 15.32 18.42
C LYS A 205 0.39 14.57 17.09
N THR A 206 -0.30 13.44 16.98
CA THR A 206 -0.27 12.62 15.77
C THR A 206 -1.14 13.24 14.70
N ALA A 207 -2.38 13.58 15.05
CA ALA A 207 -3.32 14.28 14.18
C ALA A 207 -2.70 15.59 13.67
N ARG A 208 -2.12 16.39 14.57
CA ARG A 208 -1.44 17.63 14.21
C ARG A 208 -0.26 17.43 13.27
N TRP A 209 0.54 16.37 13.44
CA TRP A 209 1.63 16.05 12.52
C TRP A 209 1.10 15.69 11.13
N ILE A 210 0.06 14.84 11.06
CA ILE A 210 -0.60 14.45 9.80
C ILE A 210 -1.15 15.70 9.09
N GLY A 211 -1.93 16.51 9.80
CA GLY A 211 -2.54 17.71 9.25
C GLY A 211 -1.51 18.71 8.74
N LYS A 212 -0.47 19.02 9.52
CA LYS A 212 0.59 19.95 9.11
C LYS A 212 1.35 19.47 7.87
N ASP A 213 1.69 18.19 7.80
CA ASP A 213 2.36 17.64 6.61
C ASP A 213 1.45 17.67 5.37
N ALA A 214 0.19 17.28 5.53
CA ALA A 214 -0.79 17.30 4.46
C ALA A 214 -1.08 18.70 3.94
N VAL A 215 -1.30 19.69 4.83
CA VAL A 215 -1.46 21.10 4.44
C VAL A 215 -0.25 21.56 3.63
N ARG A 216 0.97 21.36 4.15
CA ARG A 216 2.21 21.78 3.48
C ARG A 216 2.33 21.23 2.06
N GLU A 217 1.99 19.96 1.83
CA GLU A 217 2.04 19.37 0.49
C GLU A 217 0.89 19.86 -0.40
N LEU A 218 -0.35 19.85 0.11
CA LEU A 218 -1.54 20.19 -0.66
C LEU A 218 -1.58 21.66 -1.07
N THR A 219 -1.01 22.57 -0.27
CA THR A 219 -0.91 24.00 -0.61
C THR A 219 0.39 24.35 -1.33
N SER A 220 1.24 23.38 -1.69
CA SER A 220 2.46 23.69 -2.45
C SER A 220 2.13 24.12 -3.88
N ASP A 221 2.89 25.08 -4.42
CA ASP A 221 2.68 25.59 -5.79
C ASP A 221 2.60 24.47 -6.83
N LYS A 222 3.44 23.43 -6.66
CA LYS A 222 3.43 22.24 -7.52
C LYS A 222 2.08 21.52 -7.53
N ILE A 223 1.49 21.32 -6.35
CA ILE A 223 0.19 20.62 -6.24
C ILE A 223 -0.93 21.54 -6.69
N LEU A 224 -0.95 22.80 -6.28
CA LEU A 224 -1.97 23.77 -6.71
C LEU A 224 -2.01 23.92 -8.24
N ALA A 225 -0.85 24.05 -8.90
CA ALA A 225 -0.76 24.07 -10.35
C ALA A 225 -1.22 22.76 -11.01
N ALA A 226 -0.95 21.61 -10.38
CA ALA A 226 -1.44 20.32 -10.88
C ALA A 226 -2.96 20.17 -10.74
N ILE A 227 -3.55 20.71 -9.68
CA ILE A 227 -5.01 20.74 -9.45
C ILE A 227 -5.68 21.70 -10.43
N GLU A 228 -5.11 22.89 -10.65
CA GLU A 228 -5.66 23.87 -11.59
C GLU A 228 -5.75 23.33 -13.02
N ARG A 229 -4.70 22.64 -13.49
CA ARG A 229 -4.70 21.97 -14.81
C ARG A 229 -5.78 20.89 -14.97
N LYS A 230 -6.35 20.39 -13.87
CA LYS A 230 -7.40 19.37 -13.85
C LYS A 230 -8.80 19.95 -13.66
N ARG A 231 -8.95 21.28 -13.55
CA ARG A 231 -10.28 21.88 -13.50
C ARG A 231 -11.01 21.66 -14.82
N PRO A 232 -12.29 21.23 -14.77
CA PRO A 232 -13.11 21.22 -15.97
C PRO A 232 -13.18 22.65 -16.54
N ARG A 233 -13.09 22.75 -17.86
CA ARG A 233 -13.27 24.03 -18.57
C ARG A 233 -14.72 24.49 -18.51
#